data_AF-A0A7S4BC16-F1
#
_entry.id   AF-A0A7S4BC16-F1
#
_cell.length_a   1.000
_cell.length_b   1.000
_cell.length_c   1.000
_cell.angle_alpha   90.00
_cell.angle_beta   90.00
_cell.angle_gamma   90.00
#
_symmetry.space_group_name_H-M   'P 1'
#
loop_
_entity.id
_entity.type
_entity.pdbx_description
1 polymer ?
#
loop_
_entity_poly.entity_id
_entity_poly.type
_entity_poly.pdbx_seq_one_letter_code
_entity_poly.pdbx_strand_id
1 'polypeptide(L)'
;GELAGEVGADEGTRGEGETLVERRWLAQRRAAASAEAVEAATPTAACTDQHTMCGVWAEAGECDNNPGYMRSTCPRACNECDFVLKKSALCHRPASKEPALLPGGINSMFESIVRQHRDRYEVEVLSQPPHGPWVVVIDDFLDDEEVNALLIKGGHHFERSLAGEGVTPVRTSQTSWCNVPVCEGDATIKRLKARVANVTGIPTTNSEHVQVLHYGIGEFYRSHHDQNASPRSPWGPRLLTFFLYLSDL
;
A
#
# COMPACT_ATOMS: atom_id res chain seq x y z
N GLY A 1 50.77 6.25 -56.80
CA GLY A 1 49.58 5.54 -56.33
C GLY A 1 49.74 5.33 -54.84
N GLU A 2 48.89 5.95 -54.02
CA GLU A 2 47.56 5.43 -53.63
C GLU A 2 47.74 4.38 -52.52
N LEU A 3 47.11 4.41 -51.34
CA LEU A 3 45.96 5.14 -50.79
C LEU A 3 46.04 5.15 -49.25
N ALA A 4 45.31 6.10 -48.66
CA ALA A 4 44.88 6.10 -47.27
C ALA A 4 43.65 5.18 -47.05
N GLY A 5 43.33 4.88 -45.78
CA GLY A 5 42.08 4.27 -45.32
C GLY A 5 42.33 3.02 -44.46
N GLU A 6 41.61 2.72 -43.37
CA GLU A 6 40.40 3.28 -42.77
C GLU A 6 40.29 2.79 -41.32
N VAL A 7 39.49 3.52 -40.56
CA VAL A 7 38.98 3.24 -39.22
C VAL A 7 37.94 2.11 -39.29
N GLY A 8 37.90 1.23 -38.29
CA GLY A 8 36.84 0.24 -38.12
C GLY A 8 36.56 0.01 -36.64
N ALA A 9 35.59 0.77 -36.12
CA ALA A 9 34.86 0.44 -34.90
C ALA A 9 33.70 -0.49 -35.27
N ASP A 10 33.38 -1.46 -34.39
CA ASP A 10 32.02 -1.97 -34.18
C ASP A 10 32.03 -2.82 -32.91
N GLU A 11 31.35 -2.36 -31.86
CA GLU A 11 30.02 -2.84 -31.42
C GLU A 11 30.12 -4.13 -30.57
N GLY A 12 29.55 -4.23 -29.38
CA GLY A 12 28.53 -3.44 -28.71
C GLY A 12 27.87 -4.38 -27.71
N THR A 13 28.33 -4.43 -26.46
CA THR A 13 27.60 -5.12 -25.40
C THR A 13 26.67 -4.11 -24.75
N ARG A 14 25.42 -4.15 -25.21
CA ARG A 14 24.28 -3.37 -24.71
C ARG A 14 24.02 -3.74 -23.25
N GLY A 15 24.51 -2.89 -22.34
CA GLY A 15 24.11 -2.93 -20.93
C GLY A 15 22.64 -2.53 -20.82
N GLU A 16 21.83 -3.39 -20.21
CA GLU A 16 20.51 -3.02 -19.73
C GLU A 16 20.71 -2.02 -18.58
N GLY A 17 20.45 -0.75 -18.87
CA GLY A 17 20.67 0.34 -17.95
C GLY A 17 19.58 0.37 -16.87
N GLU A 18 19.94 0.04 -15.64
CA GLU A 18 19.13 0.30 -14.45
C GLU A 18 18.64 1.75 -14.45
N THR A 19 17.33 1.92 -14.28
CA THR A 19 16.63 3.20 -14.23
C THR A 19 17.18 4.08 -13.10
N LEU A 20 17.03 5.40 -13.22
CA LEU A 20 17.44 6.34 -12.18
C LEU A 20 16.78 6.04 -10.81
N VAL A 21 15.57 5.47 -10.86
CA VAL A 21 14.80 4.99 -9.70
C VAL A 21 15.49 3.79 -9.05
N GLU A 22 15.88 2.78 -9.83
CA GLU A 22 16.62 1.60 -9.35
C GLU A 22 17.97 1.98 -8.72
N ARG A 23 18.69 2.93 -9.33
CA ARG A 23 19.98 3.40 -8.79
C ARG A 23 19.84 4.11 -7.45
N ARG A 24 18.80 4.95 -7.29
CA ARG A 24 18.52 5.65 -6.03
C ARG A 24 18.04 4.68 -4.94
N TRP A 25 17.23 3.69 -5.33
CA TRP A 25 16.80 2.62 -4.45
C TRP A 25 17.99 1.79 -3.94
N LEU A 26 18.93 1.40 -4.81
CA LEU A 26 20.15 0.68 -4.44
C LEU A 26 21.08 1.50 -3.52
N ALA A 27 21.19 2.82 -3.75
CA ALA A 27 22.02 3.70 -2.93
C ALA A 27 21.48 3.83 -1.49
N GLN A 28 20.15 3.92 -1.33
CA GLN A 28 19.50 3.97 -0.02
C GLN A 28 19.66 2.64 0.76
N ARG A 29 19.61 1.49 0.07
CA ARG A 29 19.79 0.17 0.68
C ARG A 29 21.20 -0.06 1.25
N ARG A 30 22.24 0.48 0.59
CA ARG A 30 23.64 0.37 1.08
C ARG A 30 23.87 1.11 2.41
N ALA A 31 23.12 2.17 2.67
CA ALA A 31 23.22 2.94 3.90
C ALA A 31 22.43 2.30 5.07
N ALA A 32 21.39 1.50 4.79
CA ALA A 32 20.55 0.87 5.80
C ALA A 32 21.08 -0.51 6.28
N ALA A 33 21.84 -1.21 5.43
CA ALA A 33 22.39 -2.54 5.74
C ALA A 33 23.40 -2.55 6.92
N SER A 34 23.79 -1.40 7.45
CA SER A 34 24.72 -1.28 8.59
C SER A 34 24.03 -1.16 9.96
N ALA A 35 22.70 -1.12 10.04
CA ALA A 35 22.02 -0.73 11.29
C ALA A 35 21.35 -1.85 12.11
N GLU A 36 20.68 -2.87 11.57
CA GLU A 36 19.76 -3.65 12.42
C GLU A 36 19.68 -5.15 12.09
N ALA A 37 20.37 -5.95 12.89
CA ALA A 37 20.05 -7.35 13.11
C ALA A 37 19.25 -7.46 14.42
N VAL A 38 17.92 -7.62 14.32
CA VAL A 38 17.06 -7.91 15.48
C VAL A 38 16.34 -9.24 15.24
N GLU A 39 16.40 -10.07 16.27
CA GLU A 39 16.16 -11.50 16.37
C GLU A 39 14.71 -11.92 16.09
N ALA A 40 14.55 -13.02 15.35
CA ALA A 40 13.25 -13.56 14.94
C ALA A 40 12.50 -14.18 16.13
N ALA A 41 11.25 -13.74 16.36
CA ALA A 41 10.39 -14.27 17.41
C ALA A 41 9.94 -15.73 17.13
N THR A 42 10.01 -16.57 18.15
CA THR A 42 9.60 -17.98 18.14
C THR A 42 8.06 -18.12 18.09
N PRO A 43 7.51 -19.13 17.38
CA PRO A 43 6.06 -19.29 17.17
C PRO A 43 5.24 -19.56 18.44
N THR A 44 5.87 -19.97 19.55
CA THR A 44 5.21 -20.17 20.85
C THR A 44 4.79 -18.87 21.53
N ALA A 45 5.42 -17.73 21.19
CA ALA A 45 5.04 -16.41 21.72
C ALA A 45 3.71 -15.89 21.14
N ALA A 46 3.23 -16.45 20.02
CA ALA A 46 2.06 -15.93 19.32
C ALA A 46 0.71 -16.25 20.00
N CYS A 47 0.60 -17.36 20.75
CA CYS A 47 -0.61 -17.64 21.55
C CYS A 47 -0.37 -17.47 23.04
N THR A 48 -0.42 -16.23 23.51
CA THR A 48 -0.47 -15.90 24.94
C THR A 48 -1.39 -14.70 25.12
N ASP A 49 -2.20 -14.74 26.18
CA ASP A 49 -3.01 -13.60 26.58
C ASP A 49 -2.11 -12.43 26.96
N GLN A 50 -2.34 -11.29 26.33
CA GLN A 50 -1.53 -10.07 26.48
C GLN A 50 -2.08 -9.13 27.56
N HIS A 51 -3.22 -9.49 28.18
CA HIS A 51 -3.86 -8.69 29.19
C HIS A 51 -4.30 -9.53 30.39
N THR A 52 -4.16 -8.99 31.60
CA THR A 52 -4.49 -9.70 32.85
C THR A 52 -6.00 -9.96 33.00
N MET A 53 -6.84 -9.12 32.39
CA MET A 53 -8.31 -9.25 32.41
C MET A 53 -8.87 -10.20 31.35
N CYS A 54 -8.04 -10.86 30.54
CA CYS A 54 -8.52 -11.72 29.46
C CYS A 54 -9.49 -12.81 29.92
N GLY A 55 -9.27 -13.42 31.09
CA GLY A 55 -10.19 -14.39 31.68
C GLY A 55 -11.55 -13.76 32.03
N VAL A 56 -11.54 -12.59 32.67
CA VAL A 56 -12.77 -11.88 33.06
C VAL A 56 -13.58 -11.46 31.83
N TRP A 57 -12.91 -10.98 30.78
CA TRP A 57 -13.58 -10.60 29.53
C TRP A 57 -14.13 -11.80 28.77
N ALA A 58 -13.39 -12.92 28.75
CA ALA A 58 -13.90 -14.15 28.17
C ALA A 58 -15.16 -14.65 28.92
N GLU A 59 -15.14 -14.63 30.25
CA GLU A 59 -16.31 -14.96 31.09
C GLU A 59 -17.49 -14.00 30.87
N ALA A 60 -17.21 -12.73 30.58
CA ALA A 60 -18.22 -11.72 30.24
C ALA A 60 -18.78 -11.88 28.81
N GLY A 61 -18.31 -12.87 28.04
CA GLY A 61 -18.78 -13.13 26.68
C GLY A 61 -18.11 -12.30 25.59
N GLU A 62 -17.00 -11.63 25.89
CA GLU A 62 -16.29 -10.79 24.90
C GLU A 62 -15.71 -11.61 23.74
N CYS A 63 -15.50 -12.91 23.91
CA CYS A 63 -15.08 -13.77 22.80
C CYS A 63 -16.09 -13.74 21.63
N ASP A 64 -17.37 -13.58 21.93
CA ASP A 64 -18.45 -13.50 20.95
C ASP A 64 -18.83 -12.06 20.62
N ASN A 65 -18.84 -11.18 21.63
CA ASN A 65 -19.26 -9.77 21.46
C ASN A 65 -18.16 -8.89 20.84
N ASN A 66 -16.89 -9.26 21.01
CA ASN A 66 -15.72 -8.52 20.53
C ASN A 66 -14.63 -9.47 20.02
N PRO A 67 -14.96 -10.32 19.02
CA PRO A 67 -14.12 -11.43 18.60
C PRO A 67 -12.77 -10.96 18.05
N GLY A 68 -12.71 -9.80 17.37
CA GLY A 68 -11.47 -9.26 16.84
C GLY A 68 -10.45 -8.88 17.90
N TYR A 69 -10.89 -8.08 18.89
CA TYR A 69 -10.02 -7.68 19.99
C TYR A 69 -9.58 -8.89 20.79
N MET A 70 -10.53 -9.76 21.17
CA MET A 70 -10.24 -10.92 22.00
C MET A 70 -9.34 -11.93 21.30
N ARG A 71 -9.51 -12.18 20.01
CA ARG A 71 -8.60 -13.06 19.24
C ARG A 71 -7.18 -12.51 19.14
N SER A 72 -7.01 -11.19 19.09
CA SER A 72 -5.68 -10.57 18.98
C SER A 72 -4.96 -10.42 20.32
N THR A 73 -5.72 -10.16 21.39
CA THR A 73 -5.20 -9.78 22.72
C THR A 73 -5.35 -10.91 23.73
N CYS A 74 -6.40 -11.71 23.62
CA CYS A 74 -6.78 -12.79 24.55
C CYS A 74 -6.97 -14.14 23.83
N PRO A 75 -6.07 -14.57 22.94
CA PRO A 75 -6.28 -15.76 22.12
C PRO A 75 -6.35 -17.06 22.93
N ARG A 76 -5.72 -17.11 24.11
CA ARG A 76 -5.78 -18.30 24.96
C ARG A 76 -7.10 -18.34 25.71
N ALA A 77 -7.54 -17.23 26.29
CA ALA A 77 -8.82 -17.15 27.01
C ALA A 77 -10.03 -17.50 26.11
N CYS A 78 -9.96 -17.18 24.81
CA CYS A 78 -11.02 -17.49 23.85
C CYS A 78 -10.79 -18.78 23.03
N ASN A 79 -9.80 -19.63 23.38
CA ASN A 79 -9.48 -20.86 22.64
C ASN A 79 -9.18 -20.66 21.14
N GLU A 80 -8.60 -19.52 20.77
CA GLU A 80 -8.28 -19.14 19.39
C GLU A 80 -6.80 -19.46 19.02
N CYS A 81 -6.07 -20.18 19.88
CA CYS A 81 -4.65 -20.49 19.65
C CYS A 81 -4.39 -21.15 18.30
N ASP A 82 -5.21 -22.12 17.88
CA ASP A 82 -5.03 -22.80 16.59
C ASP A 82 -5.18 -21.83 15.42
N PHE A 83 -6.13 -20.90 15.51
CA PHE A 83 -6.29 -19.85 14.51
C PHE A 83 -5.08 -18.91 14.49
N VAL A 84 -4.63 -18.45 15.66
CA VAL A 84 -3.50 -17.51 15.77
C VAL A 84 -2.18 -18.13 15.31
N LEU A 85 -1.93 -19.39 15.66
CA LEU A 85 -0.72 -20.10 15.25
C LEU A 85 -0.72 -20.36 13.74
N LYS A 86 -1.85 -20.79 13.16
CA LYS A 86 -1.98 -20.96 11.70
C LYS A 86 -1.82 -19.63 10.96
N LYS A 87 -2.48 -18.57 11.42
CA LYS A 87 -2.36 -17.24 10.81
C LYS A 87 -0.93 -16.69 10.91
N SER A 88 -0.28 -16.87 12.05
CA SER A 88 1.12 -16.46 12.23
C SER A 88 2.08 -17.21 11.30
N ALA A 89 1.81 -18.50 11.05
CA ALA A 89 2.58 -19.30 10.09
C ALA A 89 2.32 -18.90 8.63
N LEU A 90 1.09 -18.54 8.26
CA LEU A 90 0.71 -18.14 6.90
C LEU A 90 1.08 -16.70 6.57
N CYS A 91 0.95 -15.80 7.53
CA CYS A 91 1.22 -14.38 7.38
C CYS A 91 2.54 -14.02 8.08
N HIS A 92 3.62 -14.74 7.77
CA HIS A 92 4.95 -14.38 8.26
C HIS A 92 5.58 -13.35 7.31
N ARG A 93 6.05 -12.21 7.83
CA ARG A 93 6.90 -11.28 7.08
C ARG A 93 8.33 -11.82 7.11
N PRO A 94 8.90 -12.26 5.98
CA PRO A 94 10.28 -12.74 5.96
C PRO A 94 11.24 -11.66 6.45
N ALA A 95 12.25 -12.05 7.23
CA ALA A 95 13.31 -11.13 7.67
C ALA A 95 14.06 -10.46 6.50
N SER A 96 14.05 -11.10 5.32
CA SER A 96 14.62 -10.55 4.07
C SER A 96 13.75 -9.47 3.40
N LYS A 97 12.54 -9.20 3.90
CA LYS A 97 11.67 -8.16 3.32
C LYS A 97 12.11 -6.77 3.75
N GLU A 98 12.79 -6.11 2.82
CA GLU A 98 13.17 -4.70 2.91
C GLU A 98 11.95 -3.77 3.05
N PRO A 99 12.08 -2.67 3.81
CA PRO A 99 11.05 -1.63 3.84
C PRO A 99 10.98 -0.90 2.49
N ALA A 100 9.76 -0.53 2.06
CA ALA A 100 9.57 0.25 0.83
C ALA A 100 10.13 1.68 0.94
N LEU A 101 10.12 2.24 2.15
CA LEU A 101 10.65 3.56 2.47
C LEU A 101 11.45 3.49 3.77
N LEU A 102 12.55 4.23 3.82
CA LEU A 102 13.35 4.46 5.02
C LEU A 102 12.88 5.73 5.75
N PRO A 103 13.31 5.99 7.00
CA PRO A 103 13.07 7.27 7.66
C PRO A 103 13.47 8.46 6.78
N GLY A 104 12.59 9.45 6.66
CA GLY A 104 12.75 10.58 5.73
C GLY A 104 12.33 10.29 4.28
N GLY A 105 12.13 9.02 3.91
CA GLY A 105 11.75 8.60 2.56
C GLY A 105 10.42 9.17 2.08
N ILE A 106 9.45 9.35 2.97
CA ILE A 106 8.17 10.01 2.63
C ILE A 106 8.43 11.44 2.14
N ASN A 107 9.26 12.21 2.85
CA ASN A 107 9.57 13.58 2.47
C ASN A 107 10.31 13.62 1.12
N SER A 108 11.32 12.77 0.96
CA SER A 108 12.06 12.67 -0.30
C SER A 108 11.17 12.26 -1.49
N MET A 109 10.20 11.37 -1.26
CA MET A 109 9.22 10.95 -2.25
C MET A 109 8.35 12.12 -2.71
N PHE A 110 7.68 12.82 -1.79
CA PHE A 110 6.81 13.94 -2.16
C PHE A 110 7.57 15.09 -2.81
N GLU A 111 8.76 15.44 -2.30
CA GLU A 111 9.60 16.42 -2.98
C GLU A 111 10.01 15.95 -4.39
N SER A 112 10.19 14.64 -4.60
CA SER A 112 10.45 14.08 -5.92
C SER A 112 9.24 14.21 -6.84
N ILE A 113 8.02 13.97 -6.33
CA ILE A 113 6.77 14.19 -7.07
C ILE A 113 6.69 15.65 -7.55
N VAL A 114 6.92 16.59 -6.63
CA VAL A 114 6.86 18.02 -6.90
C VAL A 114 7.97 18.49 -7.84
N ARG A 115 9.16 17.87 -7.82
CA ARG A 115 10.30 18.33 -8.64
C ARG A 115 10.42 17.62 -9.99
N GLN A 116 10.19 16.32 -10.05
CA GLN A 116 10.57 15.47 -11.18
C GLN A 116 9.44 15.18 -12.17
N HIS A 117 8.20 15.50 -11.81
CA HIS A 117 7.06 15.18 -12.65
C HIS A 117 6.27 16.40 -13.14
N ARG A 118 6.76 17.62 -12.84
CA ARG A 118 6.15 18.88 -13.30
C ARG A 118 6.20 19.09 -14.82
N ASP A 119 7.05 18.36 -15.51
CA ASP A 119 7.11 18.34 -16.97
C ASP A 119 5.98 17.49 -17.58
N ARG A 120 5.43 16.56 -16.81
CA ARG A 120 4.40 15.62 -17.27
C ARG A 120 3.02 15.89 -16.67
N TYR A 121 2.95 16.41 -15.46
CA TYR A 121 1.70 16.69 -14.76
C TYR A 121 1.72 18.10 -14.20
N GLU A 122 0.54 18.70 -14.11
CA GLU A 122 0.32 19.86 -13.26
C GLU A 122 0.20 19.37 -11.80
N VAL A 123 0.99 19.96 -10.91
CA VAL A 123 1.16 19.50 -9.53
C VAL A 123 0.98 20.66 -8.56
N GLU A 124 -0.05 20.59 -7.75
CA GLU A 124 -0.35 21.55 -6.68
C GLU A 124 -0.01 20.97 -5.31
N VAL A 125 0.69 21.75 -4.48
CA VAL A 125 1.00 21.38 -3.09
C VAL A 125 0.02 22.07 -2.15
N LEU A 126 -0.93 21.31 -1.60
CA LEU A 126 -1.94 21.84 -0.68
C LEU A 126 -1.45 21.93 0.77
N SER A 127 -0.56 21.01 1.17
CA SER A 127 0.03 20.98 2.51
C SER A 127 1.38 20.28 2.47
N GLN A 128 2.30 20.71 3.35
CA GLN A 128 3.62 20.10 3.51
C GLN A 128 4.22 20.40 4.89
N PRO A 129 5.20 19.59 5.34
CA PRO A 129 5.97 19.90 6.55
C PRO A 129 6.72 21.25 6.45
N PRO A 130 6.97 21.94 7.58
CA PRO A 130 6.62 21.56 8.95
C PRO A 130 5.18 21.92 9.35
N HIS A 131 4.39 22.54 8.46
CA HIS A 131 3.09 23.12 8.80
C HIS A 131 1.91 22.15 8.67
N GLY A 132 2.12 20.99 8.06
CA GLY A 132 1.12 19.93 7.95
C GLY A 132 1.70 18.65 7.33
N PRO A 133 0.89 17.60 7.15
CA PRO A 133 1.29 16.44 6.36
C PRO A 133 1.44 16.84 4.88
N TRP A 134 2.17 16.04 4.11
CA TRP A 134 2.18 16.19 2.66
C TRP A 134 0.79 15.90 2.07
N VAL A 135 0.26 16.86 1.32
CA VAL A 135 -0.95 16.70 0.49
C VAL A 135 -0.65 17.36 -0.85
N VAL A 136 -0.66 16.56 -1.91
CA VAL A 136 -0.31 16.96 -3.27
C VAL A 136 -1.42 16.52 -4.21
N VAL A 137 -1.87 17.43 -5.06
CA VAL A 137 -2.80 17.16 -6.17
C VAL A 137 -1.99 17.04 -7.45
N ILE A 138 -2.36 16.07 -8.28
CA ILE A 138 -1.75 15.83 -9.59
C ILE A 138 -2.91 15.83 -10.58
N ASP A 139 -2.98 16.87 -11.39
CA ASP A 139 -4.04 17.03 -12.40
C ASP A 139 -3.73 16.18 -13.65
N ASP A 140 -4.79 15.85 -14.38
CA ASP A 140 -4.78 15.02 -15.59
C ASP A 140 -4.01 13.70 -15.41
N PHE A 141 -4.07 13.12 -14.21
CA PHE A 141 -3.36 11.88 -13.92
C PHE A 141 -3.99 10.66 -14.62
N LEU A 142 -5.30 10.67 -14.87
CA LEU A 142 -6.03 9.59 -15.52
C LEU A 142 -6.47 10.00 -16.93
N ASP A 143 -6.46 9.05 -17.85
CA ASP A 143 -7.13 9.18 -19.15
C ASP A 143 -8.53 8.51 -19.14
N ASP A 144 -9.36 8.83 -20.13
CA ASP A 144 -10.73 8.30 -20.26
C ASP A 144 -10.76 6.77 -20.34
N GLU A 145 -9.75 6.14 -20.93
CA GLU A 145 -9.63 4.69 -21.04
C GLU A 145 -9.46 4.07 -19.65
N GLU A 146 -8.58 4.66 -18.83
CA GLU A 146 -8.30 4.24 -17.47
C GLU A 146 -9.47 4.49 -16.53
N VAL A 147 -10.16 5.63 -16.65
CA VAL A 147 -11.41 5.90 -15.90
C VAL A 147 -12.44 4.82 -16.21
N ASN A 148 -12.68 4.52 -17.49
CA ASN A 148 -13.64 3.49 -17.90
C ASN A 148 -13.24 2.09 -17.41
N ALA A 149 -11.94 1.76 -17.48
CA ALA A 149 -11.43 0.48 -16.97
C ALA A 149 -11.65 0.37 -15.44
N LEU A 150 -11.41 1.43 -14.68
CA LEU A 150 -11.65 1.45 -13.23
C LEU A 150 -13.13 1.29 -12.89
N LEU A 151 -14.02 1.96 -13.62
CA LEU A 151 -15.47 1.86 -13.39
C LEU A 151 -16.01 0.45 -13.74
N ILE A 152 -15.61 -0.11 -14.88
CA ILE A 152 -16.15 -1.39 -15.37
C ILE A 152 -15.46 -2.59 -14.71
N LYS A 153 -14.13 -2.58 -14.64
CA LYS A 153 -13.33 -3.71 -14.13
C LYS A 153 -13.10 -3.58 -12.63
N GLY A 154 -12.75 -2.39 -12.16
CA GLY A 154 -12.58 -2.12 -10.73
C GLY A 154 -13.92 -2.12 -9.99
N GLY A 155 -14.97 -1.52 -10.57
CA GLY A 155 -16.34 -1.49 -10.08
C GLY A 155 -17.21 -2.70 -10.45
N HIS A 156 -16.61 -3.86 -10.73
CA HIS A 156 -17.33 -5.04 -11.21
C HIS A 156 -18.34 -5.62 -10.20
N HIS A 157 -18.17 -5.37 -8.89
CA HIS A 157 -19.11 -5.80 -7.88
C HIS A 157 -19.14 -4.85 -6.68
N PHE A 158 -20.22 -4.08 -6.55
CA PHE A 158 -20.41 -3.15 -5.45
C PHE A 158 -21.17 -3.80 -4.30
N GLU A 159 -20.56 -3.76 -3.12
CA GLU A 159 -21.18 -4.12 -1.85
C GLU A 159 -21.32 -2.88 -0.98
N ARG A 160 -22.25 -2.90 -0.01
CA ARG A 160 -22.35 -1.83 0.98
C ARG A 160 -21.06 -1.77 1.79
N SER A 161 -20.45 -0.60 1.87
CA SER A 161 -19.17 -0.47 2.58
C SER A 161 -19.34 -0.71 4.08
N LEU A 162 -18.46 -1.55 4.63
CA LEU A 162 -18.30 -1.73 6.07
C LEU A 162 -17.24 -0.74 6.58
N ALA A 163 -17.40 -0.25 7.81
CA ALA A 163 -16.37 0.53 8.49
C ALA A 163 -16.10 -0.13 9.85
N GLY A 164 -14.92 -0.72 10.00
CA GLY A 164 -14.58 -1.61 11.12
C GLY A 164 -15.17 -3.02 10.96
N GLU A 165 -15.38 -3.72 12.08
CA GLU A 165 -15.98 -5.08 12.13
C GLU A 165 -17.51 -5.11 11.88
N GLY A 166 -18.04 -4.24 11.01
CA GLY A 166 -19.48 -4.24 10.69
C GLY A 166 -20.00 -3.04 9.88
N VAL A 167 -21.31 -3.05 9.61
CA VAL A 167 -22.05 -1.95 8.95
C VAL A 167 -22.21 -0.82 9.97
N THR A 168 -21.37 0.21 9.91
CA THR A 168 -21.46 1.37 10.81
C THR A 168 -21.94 2.62 10.06
N PRO A 169 -22.66 3.56 10.70
CA PRO A 169 -23.15 4.81 10.09
C PRO A 169 -22.04 5.83 9.77
N VAL A 170 -20.78 5.39 9.83
CA VAL A 170 -19.59 6.19 9.52
C VAL A 170 -19.38 6.30 8.01
N ARG A 171 -19.84 5.28 7.27
CA ARG A 171 -19.70 5.19 5.81
C ARG A 171 -20.99 4.64 5.21
N THR A 172 -21.59 5.36 4.26
CA THR A 172 -22.81 4.91 3.56
C THR A 172 -22.57 4.51 2.11
N SER A 173 -21.35 4.74 1.59
CA SER A 173 -20.99 4.42 0.21
C SER A 173 -20.98 2.93 -0.12
N GLN A 174 -20.92 2.64 -1.41
CA GLN A 174 -20.66 1.30 -1.94
C GLN A 174 -19.17 1.13 -2.24
N THR A 175 -18.66 -0.09 -2.11
CA THR A 175 -17.25 -0.43 -2.37
C THR A 175 -17.14 -1.62 -3.29
N SER A 176 -16.16 -1.58 -4.19
CA SER A 176 -15.70 -2.71 -4.99
C SER A 176 -14.19 -2.79 -4.87
N TRP A 177 -13.63 -4.00 -4.89
CA TRP A 177 -12.19 -4.23 -4.81
C TRP A 177 -11.70 -4.89 -6.09
N CYS A 178 -10.68 -4.33 -6.73
CA CYS A 178 -10.00 -4.94 -7.87
C CYS A 178 -9.14 -6.13 -7.41
N ASN A 179 -9.77 -7.22 -6.98
CA ASN A 179 -9.10 -8.42 -6.46
C ASN A 179 -9.47 -9.70 -7.25
N VAL A 180 -10.05 -9.51 -8.43
CA VAL A 180 -10.48 -10.59 -9.35
C VAL A 180 -9.64 -10.61 -10.63
N PRO A 181 -9.51 -11.77 -11.31
CA PRO A 181 -8.67 -11.89 -12.51
C PRO A 181 -9.04 -10.93 -13.64
N VAL A 182 -10.32 -10.60 -13.81
CA VAL A 182 -10.78 -9.67 -14.86
C VAL A 182 -10.33 -8.23 -14.61
N CYS A 183 -10.00 -7.87 -13.37
CA CYS A 183 -9.50 -6.55 -13.02
C CYS A 183 -7.99 -6.53 -12.87
N GLU A 184 -7.41 -7.41 -12.02
CA GLU A 184 -5.96 -7.48 -11.82
C GLU A 184 -5.20 -7.96 -13.07
N GLY A 185 -5.88 -8.68 -13.97
CA GLY A 185 -5.32 -9.16 -15.23
C GLY A 185 -5.29 -8.10 -16.34
N ASP A 186 -6.13 -7.07 -16.23
CA ASP A 186 -6.36 -6.07 -17.28
C ASP A 186 -5.11 -5.20 -17.55
N ALA A 187 -4.83 -4.95 -18.83
CA ALA A 187 -3.62 -4.25 -19.24
C ALA A 187 -3.64 -2.77 -18.84
N THR A 188 -4.80 -2.13 -18.89
CA THR A 188 -5.00 -0.71 -18.57
C THR A 188 -4.89 -0.51 -17.06
N ILE A 189 -5.48 -1.40 -16.25
CA ILE A 189 -5.31 -1.39 -14.79
C ILE A 189 -3.84 -1.61 -14.38
N LYS A 190 -3.13 -2.57 -15.01
CA LYS A 190 -1.71 -2.82 -14.75
C LYS A 190 -0.84 -1.61 -15.09
N ARG A 191 -1.09 -0.97 -16.23
CA ARG A 191 -0.40 0.27 -16.64
C ARG A 191 -0.59 1.38 -15.61
N LEU A 192 -1.82 1.59 -15.15
CA LEU A 192 -2.14 2.59 -14.14
C LEU A 192 -1.38 2.31 -12.83
N LYS A 193 -1.44 1.08 -12.32
CA LYS A 193 -0.71 0.67 -11.10
C LYS A 193 0.80 0.89 -11.26
N ALA A 194 1.36 0.58 -12.42
CA ALA A 194 2.76 0.83 -12.73
C ALA A 194 3.09 2.34 -12.77
N ARG A 195 2.19 3.18 -13.30
CA ARG A 195 2.36 4.64 -13.32
C ARG A 195 2.34 5.23 -11.91
N VAL A 196 1.43 4.77 -11.04
CA VAL A 196 1.40 5.14 -9.61
C VAL A 196 2.70 4.72 -8.91
N ALA A 197 3.17 3.50 -9.15
CA ALA A 197 4.44 3.02 -8.59
C ALA A 197 5.64 3.85 -9.06
N ASN A 198 5.64 4.28 -10.33
CA ASN A 198 6.70 5.12 -10.86
C ASN A 198 6.69 6.53 -10.25
N VAL A 199 5.51 7.14 -10.06
CA VAL A 199 5.39 8.47 -9.44
C VAL A 199 5.78 8.46 -7.97
N THR A 200 5.39 7.41 -7.24
CA THR A 200 5.67 7.30 -5.80
C THR A 200 7.05 6.70 -5.50
N GLY A 201 7.67 6.01 -6.47
CA GLY A 201 8.86 5.20 -6.24
C GLY A 201 8.62 3.98 -5.34
N ILE A 202 7.36 3.64 -5.04
CA ILE A 202 6.97 2.49 -4.22
C ILE A 202 6.54 1.34 -5.14
N PRO A 203 7.14 0.15 -5.01
CA PRO A 203 6.76 -1.00 -5.82
C PRO A 203 5.27 -1.37 -5.66
N THR A 204 4.65 -1.84 -6.76
CA THR A 204 3.25 -2.29 -6.75
C THR A 204 3.00 -3.44 -5.77
N THR A 205 4.03 -4.21 -5.39
CA THR A 205 3.95 -5.26 -4.36
C THR A 205 3.65 -4.74 -2.95
N ASN A 206 3.80 -3.43 -2.73
CA ASN A 206 3.46 -2.76 -1.48
C ASN A 206 2.11 -2.06 -1.52
N SER A 207 1.39 -2.15 -2.64
CA SER A 207 0.06 -1.59 -2.82
C SER A 207 -1.00 -2.64 -2.55
N GLU A 208 -2.09 -2.23 -1.92
CA GLU A 208 -3.31 -3.04 -1.87
C GLU A 208 -4.00 -3.08 -3.25
N HIS A 209 -5.02 -3.92 -3.36
CA HIS A 209 -5.91 -3.90 -4.52
C HIS A 209 -6.57 -2.53 -4.66
N VAL A 210 -6.81 -2.10 -5.90
CA VAL A 210 -7.52 -0.84 -6.15
C VAL A 210 -8.92 -0.95 -5.54
N GLN A 211 -9.25 -0.01 -4.65
CA GLN A 211 -10.59 0.12 -4.09
C GLN A 211 -11.36 1.17 -4.88
N VAL A 212 -12.51 0.79 -5.45
CA VAL A 212 -13.43 1.71 -6.11
C VAL A 212 -14.59 2.00 -5.16
N LEU A 213 -14.81 3.28 -4.88
CA LEU A 213 -15.91 3.74 -4.02
C LEU A 213 -16.94 4.48 -4.87
N HIS A 214 -18.21 4.20 -4.63
CA HIS A 214 -19.32 4.92 -5.25
C HIS A 214 -20.17 5.59 -4.17
N TYR A 215 -20.38 6.90 -4.30
CA TYR A 215 -21.18 7.72 -3.40
C TYR A 215 -22.42 8.21 -4.14
N GLY A 216 -23.59 7.78 -3.69
CA GLY A 216 -24.88 8.34 -4.12
C GLY A 216 -25.16 9.71 -3.49
N ILE A 217 -26.28 10.33 -3.89
CA ILE A 217 -26.73 11.61 -3.34
C ILE A 217 -26.92 11.49 -1.83
N GLY A 218 -26.20 12.34 -1.08
CA GLY A 218 -26.27 12.38 0.39
C GLY A 218 -25.46 11.30 1.10
N GLU A 219 -24.76 10.43 0.38
CA GLU A 219 -23.82 9.48 0.98
C GLU A 219 -22.49 10.15 1.33
N PHE A 220 -21.84 9.67 2.40
CA PHE A 220 -20.60 10.25 2.89
C PHE A 220 -19.70 9.22 3.53
N TYR A 221 -18.46 9.64 3.76
CA TYR A 221 -17.53 9.00 4.68
C TYR A 221 -17.08 10.06 5.69
N ARG A 222 -17.29 9.80 6.98
CA ARG A 222 -16.77 10.68 8.04
C ARG A 222 -15.25 10.68 8.07
N SER A 223 -14.69 11.73 8.67
CA SER A 223 -13.25 11.84 8.94
C SER A 223 -12.71 10.59 9.65
N HIS A 224 -11.62 10.04 9.11
CA HIS A 224 -10.94 8.86 9.62
C HIS A 224 -9.47 8.86 9.20
N HIS A 225 -8.68 7.95 9.76
CA HIS A 225 -7.33 7.66 9.31
C HIS A 225 -7.33 6.41 8.42
N ASP A 226 -6.66 6.47 7.27
CA ASP A 226 -6.50 5.30 6.39
C ASP A 226 -5.65 4.21 7.02
N GLN A 227 -4.74 4.61 7.91
CA GLN A 227 -3.91 3.70 8.67
C GLN A 227 -4.70 3.10 9.83
N ASN A 228 -5.13 1.86 9.64
CA ASN A 228 -5.95 1.10 10.58
C ASN A 228 -5.30 -0.22 11.02
N ALA A 229 -4.09 -0.52 10.54
CA ALA A 229 -3.37 -1.75 10.88
C ALA A 229 -2.28 -1.50 11.93
N SER A 230 -2.03 -2.49 12.79
CA SER A 230 -0.88 -2.47 13.69
C SER A 230 0.43 -2.29 12.90
N PRO A 231 1.40 -1.48 13.37
CA PRO A 231 2.73 -1.40 12.75
C PRO A 231 3.46 -2.75 12.68
N ARG A 232 3.07 -3.69 13.55
CA ARG A 232 3.61 -5.07 13.59
C ARG A 232 2.80 -6.04 12.72
N SER A 233 1.81 -5.58 11.97
CA SER A 233 1.07 -6.43 11.04
C SER A 233 2.01 -6.99 9.97
N PRO A 234 1.82 -8.23 9.51
CA PRO A 234 2.71 -8.85 8.52
C PRO A 234 2.85 -8.08 7.20
N TRP A 235 1.76 -7.45 6.75
CA TRP A 235 1.74 -6.60 5.56
C TRP A 235 2.28 -5.19 5.81
N GLY A 236 2.48 -4.81 7.09
CA GLY A 236 2.98 -3.50 7.49
C GLY A 236 1.91 -2.40 7.55
N PRO A 237 2.28 -1.21 8.06
CA PRO A 237 1.38 -0.06 8.12
C PRO A 237 1.14 0.55 6.74
N ARG A 238 -0.03 1.16 6.53
CA ARG A 238 -0.28 2.06 5.39
C ARG A 238 0.47 3.37 5.62
N LEU A 239 1.25 3.80 4.64
CA LEU A 239 2.07 5.02 4.72
C LEU A 239 1.51 6.19 3.89
N LEU A 240 0.84 5.88 2.78
CA LEU A 240 0.26 6.86 1.88
C LEU A 240 -1.02 6.29 1.27
N THR A 241 -1.87 7.21 0.82
CA THR A 241 -3.03 6.90 0.00
C THR A 241 -2.95 7.72 -1.28
N PHE A 242 -3.12 7.05 -2.42
CA PHE A 242 -3.20 7.69 -3.72
C PHE A 242 -4.67 7.72 -4.14
N PHE A 243 -5.34 8.85 -3.93
CA PHE A 243 -6.74 9.04 -4.30
C PHE A 243 -6.86 9.42 -5.77
N LEU A 244 -7.78 8.75 -6.48
CA LEU A 244 -8.09 8.98 -7.88
C LEU A 244 -9.57 9.37 -8.01
N TYR A 245 -9.84 10.52 -8.58
CA TYR A 245 -11.21 10.95 -8.89
C TYR A 245 -11.60 10.42 -10.27
N LEU A 246 -12.75 9.75 -10.34
CA LEU A 246 -13.23 9.08 -11.57
C LEU A 246 -14.40 9.82 -12.24
N SER A 247 -14.86 10.91 -11.64
CA SER A 247 -15.98 11.72 -12.10
C SER A 247 -15.87 13.12 -11.54
N ASP A 248 -16.40 14.09 -12.29
CA ASP A 248 -16.70 15.42 -11.76
C ASP A 248 -17.92 15.35 -10.83
N LEU A 249 -17.90 16.15 -9.76
CA LEU A 249 -18.98 16.25 -8.78
C LEU A 249 -19.80 17.54 -8.96
#